data_AF-A0A2E9UV08-F1
#
_entry.id   AF-A0A2E9UV08-F1
#
_cell.length_a   1.000
_cell.length_b   1.000
_cell.length_c   1.000
_cell.angle_alpha   90.00
_cell.angle_beta   90.00
_cell.angle_gamma   90.00
#
_symmetry.space_group_name_H-M   'P 1'
#
loop_
_entity.id
_entity.type
_entity.pdbx_description
1 polymer ?
#
loop_
_entity_poly.entity_id
_entity_poly.type
_entity_poly.pdbx_seq_one_letter_code
_entity_poly.pdbx_strand_id
1 'polypeptide(L)'
;MKDADQITNLLEAAKAVLEEDIIPSLPNRKRLNAQLVGKALSIALNTTYQMVRKGRNEPDKNNEALSNQIRSGIYDESLTGEIAAILSQNVDERLEATTPDFKLHQKFSQHLTS
;
A
#
# COMPACT_ATOMS: atom_id res chain seq x y z
N MET A 1 -4.66 5.11 -17.74
CA MET A 1 -4.28 3.69 -17.57
C MET A 1 -3.07 3.31 -18.42
N LYS A 2 -3.03 3.66 -19.72
CA LYS A 2 -1.89 3.39 -20.62
C LYS A 2 -0.54 3.87 -20.08
N ASP A 3 -0.50 5.05 -19.44
CA ASP A 3 0.74 5.62 -18.88
C ASP A 3 1.22 4.91 -17.62
N ALA A 4 0.31 4.38 -16.80
CA ALA A 4 0.65 3.69 -15.56
C ALA A 4 1.24 2.29 -15.84
N ASP A 5 0.69 1.60 -16.85
CA ASP A 5 1.23 0.33 -17.33
C ASP A 5 2.61 0.54 -17.98
N GLN A 6 2.78 1.62 -18.75
CA GLN A 6 4.06 1.98 -19.36
C GLN A 6 5.14 2.32 -18.30
N ILE A 7 4.79 3.08 -17.26
CA ILE A 7 5.70 3.39 -16.15
C ILE A 7 6.09 2.12 -15.38
N THR A 8 5.14 1.20 -15.17
CA THR A 8 5.41 -0.08 -14.50
C THR A 8 6.42 -0.91 -15.27
N ASN A 9 6.21 -1.08 -16.58
CA ASN A 9 7.13 -1.84 -17.45
C ASN A 9 8.53 -1.21 -17.49
N LEU A 10 8.64 0.12 -17.50
CA LEU A 10 9.93 0.81 -17.48
C LEU A 10 10.67 0.59 -16.15
N LEU A 11 9.96 0.61 -15.02
CA LEU A 11 10.55 0.37 -13.71
C LEU A 11 10.98 -1.09 -13.55
N GLU A 12 10.21 -2.06 -14.08
CA GLU A 12 10.59 -3.48 -14.10
C GLU A 12 11.87 -3.69 -14.91
N ALA A 13 11.93 -3.14 -16.13
CA ALA A 13 13.10 -3.26 -16.99
C ALA A 13 14.35 -2.60 -16.36
N ALA A 14 14.20 -1.41 -15.78
CA ALA A 14 15.30 -0.73 -15.10
C ALA A 14 15.81 -1.51 -13.89
N LYS A 15 14.91 -2.15 -13.12
CA LYS A 15 15.29 -3.00 -11.98
C LYS A 15 16.00 -4.26 -12.44
N ALA A 16 15.51 -4.93 -13.48
CA ALA A 16 16.13 -6.14 -14.02
C ALA A 16 17.56 -5.87 -14.50
N VAL A 17 17.76 -4.84 -15.32
CA VAL A 17 19.10 -4.44 -15.78
C VAL A 17 20.02 -4.07 -14.62
N LEU A 18 19.50 -3.36 -13.60
CA LEU A 18 20.29 -3.00 -12.42
C LEU A 18 20.74 -4.23 -11.62
N GLU A 19 19.86 -5.21 -11.42
CA GLU A 19 20.12 -6.38 -10.57
C GLU A 19 20.93 -7.47 -11.29
N GLU A 20 20.66 -7.71 -12.57
CA GLU A 20 21.25 -8.80 -13.33
C GLU A 20 22.55 -8.37 -14.03
N ASP A 21 22.61 -7.16 -14.58
CA ASP A 21 23.75 -6.74 -15.41
C ASP A 21 24.72 -5.78 -14.67
N ILE A 22 24.18 -4.87 -13.86
CA ILE A 22 24.97 -3.78 -13.26
C ILE A 22 25.53 -4.17 -11.88
N ILE A 23 24.71 -4.60 -10.93
CA ILE A 23 25.14 -4.92 -9.55
C ILE A 23 26.28 -5.97 -9.52
N PRO A 24 26.25 -7.05 -10.31
CA PRO A 24 27.30 -8.07 -10.31
C PRO A 24 28.64 -7.54 -10.84
N SER A 25 28.61 -6.60 -11.79
CA SER A 25 29.81 -6.02 -12.42
C SER A 25 30.41 -4.85 -11.61
N LEU A 26 29.70 -4.34 -10.60
CA LEU A 26 30.18 -3.23 -9.78
C LEU A 26 31.21 -3.65 -8.71
N PRO A 27 32.23 -2.80 -8.45
CA PRO A 27 33.13 -2.98 -7.33
C PRO A 27 32.40 -2.83 -5.99
N ASN A 28 32.85 -3.54 -4.95
CA ASN A 28 32.17 -3.64 -3.64
C ASN A 28 31.72 -2.29 -3.05
N ARG A 29 32.53 -1.23 -3.20
CA ARG A 29 32.21 0.12 -2.69
C ARG A 29 30.98 0.76 -3.35
N LYS A 30 30.67 0.40 -4.60
CA LYS A 30 29.52 0.91 -5.35
C LYS A 30 28.30 -0.01 -5.29
N ARG A 31 28.52 -1.29 -4.94
CA ARG A 31 27.47 -2.30 -4.88
C ARG A 31 26.40 -1.97 -3.84
N LEU A 32 26.79 -1.44 -2.68
CA LEU A 32 25.85 -1.00 -1.64
C LEU A 32 24.89 0.08 -2.15
N ASN A 33 25.43 1.11 -2.83
CA ASN A 33 24.61 2.18 -3.40
C ASN A 33 23.67 1.66 -4.49
N ALA A 34 24.15 0.76 -5.35
CA ALA A 34 23.32 0.14 -6.39
C ALA A 34 22.20 -0.73 -5.79
N GLN A 35 22.45 -1.45 -4.69
CA GLN A 35 21.42 -2.19 -3.96
C GLN A 35 20.35 -1.26 -3.35
N LEU A 36 20.75 -0.08 -2.83
CA LEU A 36 19.81 0.92 -2.35
C LEU A 36 18.93 1.47 -3.48
N VAL A 37 19.50 1.68 -4.67
CA VAL A 37 18.74 2.08 -5.86
C VAL A 37 17.77 0.96 -6.27
N GLY A 38 18.17 -0.30 -6.25
CA GLY A 38 17.27 -1.44 -6.52
C GLY A 38 16.10 -1.52 -5.52
N LYS A 39 16.35 -1.24 -4.24
CA LYS A 39 15.29 -1.13 -3.22
C LYS A 39 14.35 0.05 -3.51
N ALA A 40 14.87 1.21 -3.89
CA ALA A 40 14.06 2.36 -4.25
C ALA A 40 13.16 2.06 -5.47
N LEU A 41 13.68 1.37 -6.49
CA LEU A 41 12.90 0.91 -7.65
C LEU A 41 11.81 -0.08 -7.25
N SER A 42 12.08 -0.96 -6.28
CA SER A 42 11.08 -1.91 -5.75
C SER A 42 9.93 -1.19 -5.03
N ILE A 43 10.24 -0.14 -4.27
CA ILE A 43 9.23 0.70 -3.60
C ILE A 43 8.39 1.45 -4.64
N ALA A 44 9.04 2.00 -5.67
CA ALA A 44 8.34 2.68 -6.76
C ALA A 44 7.37 1.72 -7.48
N LEU A 45 7.84 0.54 -7.88
CA LEU A 45 7.01 -0.50 -8.51
C LEU A 45 5.78 -0.87 -7.67
N ASN A 46 5.99 -1.14 -6.38
CA ASN A 46 4.89 -1.48 -5.48
C ASN A 46 3.88 -0.32 -5.40
N THR A 47 4.35 0.92 -5.35
CA THR A 47 3.48 2.09 -5.36
C THR A 47 2.67 2.20 -6.66
N THR A 48 3.31 1.97 -7.81
CA THR A 48 2.64 2.00 -9.12
C THR A 48 1.60 0.89 -9.25
N TYR A 49 1.90 -0.34 -8.79
CA TYR A 49 0.92 -1.42 -8.76
C TYR A 49 -0.28 -1.09 -7.86
N GLN A 50 -0.04 -0.46 -6.70
CA GLN A 50 -1.11 -0.03 -5.80
C GLN A 50 -1.96 1.07 -6.45
N MET A 51 -1.38 1.98 -7.23
CA MET A 51 -2.12 2.98 -8.00
C MET A 51 -2.93 2.35 -9.14
N VAL A 52 -2.37 1.39 -9.88
CA VAL A 52 -3.09 0.63 -10.91
C VAL A 52 -4.22 -0.19 -10.29
N ARG A 53 -4.02 -0.78 -9.11
CA ARG A 53 -5.06 -1.48 -8.33
C ARG A 53 -6.14 -0.52 -7.82
N LYS A 54 -5.78 0.64 -7.27
CA LYS A 54 -6.70 1.72 -6.84
C LYS A 54 -7.37 2.46 -8.00
N GLY A 55 -6.94 2.25 -9.24
CA GLY A 55 -7.64 2.72 -10.44
C GLY A 55 -8.67 1.71 -10.96
N ARG A 56 -8.56 0.43 -10.55
CA ARG A 56 -9.50 -0.65 -10.93
C ARG A 56 -10.56 -0.91 -9.86
N ASN A 57 -10.23 -0.68 -8.60
CA ASN A 57 -11.21 -0.51 -7.54
C ASN A 57 -11.44 1.00 -7.45
N GLU A 58 -12.69 1.47 -7.53
CA GLU A 58 -13.05 2.88 -7.42
C GLU A 58 -12.21 3.61 -6.35
N PRO A 59 -11.88 4.91 -6.52
CA PRO A 59 -11.36 5.67 -5.40
C PRO A 59 -12.32 5.44 -4.24
N ASP A 60 -11.83 5.02 -3.08
CA ASP A 60 -12.62 5.05 -1.85
C ASP A 60 -13.21 6.47 -1.76
N LYS A 61 -14.46 6.65 -2.21
CA LYS A 61 -15.18 7.93 -2.18
C LYS A 61 -15.21 8.46 -0.74
N ASN A 62 -15.05 7.56 0.22
CA ASN A 62 -14.91 7.79 1.64
C ASN A 62 -13.62 8.51 2.06
N ASN A 63 -12.51 8.48 1.30
CA ASN A 63 -11.24 9.06 1.74
C ASN A 63 -11.13 10.57 1.50
N GLU A 64 -11.77 11.13 0.48
CA GLU A 64 -11.66 12.56 0.17
C GLU A 64 -12.51 13.41 1.11
N ALA A 65 -13.77 13.00 1.36
CA ALA A 65 -14.65 13.63 2.35
C ALA A 65 -14.04 13.57 3.76
N LEU A 66 -13.50 12.41 4.14
CA LEU A 66 -12.86 12.19 5.43
C LEU A 66 -11.56 12.99 5.56
N SER A 67 -10.75 13.07 4.50
CA SER A 67 -9.56 13.93 4.46
C SER A 67 -9.91 15.41 4.64
N ASN A 68 -11.01 15.87 4.03
CA ASN A 68 -11.45 17.26 4.12
C ASN A 68 -12.01 17.59 5.51
N GLN A 69 -12.76 16.66 6.15
CA GLN A 69 -13.27 16.84 7.52
C GLN A 69 -12.15 16.78 8.58
N ILE A 70 -11.14 15.92 8.41
CA ILE A 70 -9.96 15.91 9.30
C ILE A 70 -9.18 17.23 9.17
N ARG A 71 -8.96 17.73 7.94
CA ARG A 71 -8.26 19.00 7.71
C ARG A 71 -9.02 20.21 8.23
N SER A 72 -10.36 20.18 8.26
CA SER A 72 -11.17 21.27 8.80
C SER A 72 -11.17 21.30 10.34
N GLY A 73 -10.68 20.25 11.01
CA GLY A 73 -10.58 20.19 12.46
C GLY A 73 -11.92 20.13 13.19
N ILE A 74 -13.02 19.88 12.46
CA ILE A 74 -14.35 19.72 13.01
C ILE A 74 -14.55 18.24 13.31
N TYR A 75 -14.10 17.84 14.49
CA TYR A 75 -14.26 16.46 14.97
C TYR A 75 -15.55 16.35 15.76
N ASP A 76 -16.34 15.31 15.48
CA ASP A 76 -17.48 14.97 16.32
C ASP A 76 -16.98 14.29 17.61
N GLU A 77 -17.07 15.00 18.73
CA GLU A 77 -16.68 14.51 20.06
C GLU A 77 -17.49 13.27 20.50
N SER A 78 -18.69 13.09 19.94
CA SER A 78 -19.55 11.95 20.29
C SER A 78 -19.19 10.66 19.54
N LEU A 79 -18.25 10.71 18.58
CA LEU A 79 -17.86 9.58 17.73
C LEU A 79 -19.06 8.94 17.00
N THR A 80 -20.08 9.72 16.65
CA THR A 80 -21.28 9.25 15.92
C THR A 80 -21.37 9.78 14.50
N GLY A 81 -20.51 10.73 14.14
CA GLY A 81 -20.45 11.37 12.84
C GLY A 81 -19.83 10.51 11.75
N GLU A 82 -19.84 11.05 10.54
CA GLU A 82 -19.43 10.35 9.31
C GLU A 82 -18.01 9.77 9.39
N ILE A 83 -17.08 10.44 10.08
CA ILE A 83 -15.71 9.94 10.29
C ILE A 83 -15.72 8.60 11.04
N ALA A 84 -16.50 8.49 12.12
CA ALA A 84 -16.58 7.28 12.91
C ALA A 84 -17.23 6.13 12.12
N ALA A 85 -18.25 6.43 11.32
CA ALA A 85 -18.89 5.45 10.44
C ALA A 85 -17.91 4.91 9.38
N ILE A 86 -17.16 5.79 8.71
CA ILE A 86 -16.19 5.38 7.70
C ILE A 86 -15.02 4.60 8.31
N LEU A 87 -14.50 5.03 9.46
CA LEU A 87 -13.44 4.31 10.16
C LEU A 87 -13.89 2.91 10.61
N SER A 88 -15.12 2.79 11.11
CA SER A 88 -15.70 1.50 11.51
C SER A 88 -15.81 0.56 10.31
N GLN A 89 -16.36 1.06 9.19
CA GLN A 89 -16.44 0.28 7.95
C GLN A 89 -15.06 -0.17 7.46
N ASN A 90 -14.05 0.71 7.49
CA ASN A 90 -12.70 0.36 7.04
C ASN A 90 -12.03 -0.68 7.93
N VAL A 91 -12.30 -0.63 9.24
CA VAL A 91 -11.83 -1.65 10.19
C VAL A 91 -12.51 -2.99 9.91
N ASP A 92 -13.83 -3.00 9.68
CA ASP A 92 -14.58 -4.23 9.35
C ASP A 92 -14.10 -4.89 8.06
N GLU A 93 -13.89 -4.12 6.99
CA GLU A 93 -13.38 -4.61 5.71
C GLU A 93 -11.97 -5.20 5.85
N ARG A 94 -11.11 -4.56 6.66
CA ARG A 94 -9.76 -5.08 6.93
C ARG A 94 -9.80 -6.35 7.76
N LEU A 95 -10.67 -6.42 8.77
CA LEU A 95 -10.85 -7.61 9.59
C LEU A 95 -11.33 -8.80 8.75
N GLU A 96 -12.24 -8.60 7.80
CA GLU A 96 -12.64 -9.66 6.86
C GLU A 96 -11.46 -10.15 6.00
N ALA A 97 -10.64 -9.23 5.51
CA ALA A 97 -9.53 -9.56 4.63
C ALA A 97 -8.37 -10.27 5.35
N THR A 98 -8.08 -9.89 6.61
CA THR A 98 -6.91 -10.40 7.33
C THR A 98 -7.22 -11.50 8.34
N THR A 99 -8.45 -11.53 8.87
CA THR A 99 -8.82 -12.45 9.95
C THR A 99 -10.32 -12.78 9.87
N PRO A 100 -10.76 -13.50 8.81
CA PRO A 100 -12.18 -13.78 8.59
C PRO A 100 -12.83 -14.54 9.75
N ASP A 101 -12.07 -15.38 10.46
CA ASP A 101 -12.54 -16.12 11.65
C ASP A 101 -12.89 -15.22 12.84
N PHE A 102 -12.40 -13.97 12.86
CA PHE A 102 -12.71 -13.00 13.90
C PHE A 102 -14.21 -12.64 13.91
N LYS A 103 -14.88 -12.62 12.74
CA LYS A 103 -16.33 -12.34 12.67
C LYS A 103 -17.17 -13.46 13.27
N LEU A 104 -16.72 -14.72 13.17
CA LEU A 104 -17.42 -15.88 13.70
C LEU A 104 -17.21 -16.08 15.20
N HIS A 105 -16.01 -15.75 15.71
CA HIS A 105 -15.61 -16.12 17.07
C HIS A 105 -15.36 -14.93 18.01
N GLN A 106 -15.36 -13.70 17.50
CA GLN A 106 -15.04 -12.46 18.25
C GLN A 106 -13.76 -12.59 19.11
N LYS A 107 -12.78 -13.36 18.63
CA LYS A 107 -11.52 -13.61 19.33
C LYS A 107 -10.39 -13.44 18.34
N PHE A 108 -9.38 -12.67 18.73
CA PHE A 108 -8.13 -12.62 18.00
C PHE A 108 -7.44 -13.97 18.16
N SER A 109 -7.45 -14.78 17.10
CA SER A 109 -6.64 -15.98 17.02
C SER A 109 -5.19 -15.55 16.81
N GLN A 110 -4.42 -15.44 17.90
CA GLN A 110 -2.97 -15.50 17.77
C GLN A 110 -2.62 -16.90 17.26
N HIS A 111 -2.02 -16.99 16.08
CA HIS A 111 -1.29 -18.19 15.69
C HIS A 111 -0.10 -18.34 16.63
N LEU A 112 -0.28 -19.09 17.72
CA LEU A 112 0.82 -19.62 18.50
C LEU A 112 1.53 -20.63 17.60
N THR A 113 2.61 -20.19 16.96
CA THR A 113 3.61 -21.10 16.42
C THR A 113 4.23 -21.85 17.61
N SER A 114 3.84 -23.11 17.78
CA SER A 114 4.58 -24.11 18.56
C SER A 114 5.23 -25.12 17.64
#